data_AF-A0A8R1EIU5-F1
#
_entry.id   AF-A0A8R1EIU5-F1
#
_cell.length_a   1.000
_cell.length_b   1.000
_cell.length_c   1.000
_cell.angle_alpha   90.00
_cell.angle_beta   90.00
_cell.angle_gamma   90.00
#
_symmetry.space_group_name_H-M   'P 1'
#
loop_
_entity.id
_entity.type
_entity.pdbx_description
1 polymer ?
#
loop_
_entity_poly.entity_id
_entity_poly.type
_entity_poly.pdbx_seq_one_letter_code
_entity_poly.pdbx_strand_id
1 'polypeptide(L)'
;MECPSWLLEEICANFSNLTVLKFRELCQRASHLMIYGHDKPILASTSEGINSISHHKNLILIGRWLLLKPAGYECPAEDLEKEVVQLGLPPEHGRQLKKTYDIYKNDLREKVRNSVHKEPHATILATSPTSFKMQSGSQIFDVSMSSTMMSQFRNDIENSLSNLRDFTDTLPSAEN
;
A
#
# COMPACT_ATOMS: atom_id res chain seq x y z
N MET A 1 -2.88 12.84 5.21
CA MET A 1 -1.72 11.91 5.24
C MET A 1 -0.45 12.71 5.07
N GLU A 2 0.65 12.36 5.75
CA GLU A 2 1.95 12.96 5.44
C GLU A 2 2.45 12.38 4.10
N CYS A 3 2.43 13.19 3.05
CA CYS A 3 2.95 12.81 1.74
C CYS A 3 4.48 12.96 1.74
N PRO A 4 5.26 11.90 1.45
CA PRO A 4 6.71 12.03 1.35
C PRO A 4 7.10 13.03 0.26
N SER A 5 8.12 13.85 0.51
CA SER A 5 8.57 14.88 -0.45
C SER A 5 8.95 14.31 -1.81
N TRP A 6 9.60 13.13 -1.86
CA TRP A 6 9.95 12.44 -3.10
C TRP A 6 8.72 12.05 -3.93
N LEU A 7 7.60 11.75 -3.28
CA LEU A 7 6.36 11.36 -3.96
C LEU A 7 5.71 12.58 -4.63
N LEU A 8 5.78 13.74 -3.98
CA LEU A 8 5.28 15.00 -4.53
C LEU A 8 6.06 15.42 -5.78
N GLU A 9 7.38 15.29 -5.76
CA GLU A 9 8.24 15.53 -6.93
C GLU A 9 7.88 14.59 -8.09
N GLU A 10 7.72 13.29 -7.80
CA GLU A 10 7.39 12.28 -8.80
C GLU A 10 5.97 12.48 -9.38
N ILE A 11 5.00 12.87 -8.56
CA ILE A 11 3.63 13.20 -9.00
C ILE A 11 3.64 14.39 -9.95
N CYS A 12 4.29 15.49 -9.55
CA CYS A 12 4.35 16.70 -10.36
C CYS A 12 5.11 16.48 -11.66
N ALA A 13 6.24 15.76 -11.63
CA ALA A 13 7.08 15.53 -12.80
C ALA A 13 6.40 14.62 -13.84
N ASN A 14 5.72 13.56 -13.40
CA ASN A 14 5.19 12.55 -14.32
C ASN A 14 3.75 12.82 -14.80
N PHE A 15 2.94 13.56 -14.03
CA PHE A 15 1.51 13.67 -14.33
C PHE A 15 1.05 15.06 -14.78
N SER A 16 1.70 16.13 -14.30
CA SER A 16 1.23 17.49 -14.57
C SER A 16 1.31 17.87 -16.06
N ASN A 17 2.21 17.23 -16.81
CA ASN A 17 2.36 17.42 -18.26
C ASN A 17 1.50 16.48 -19.13
N LEU A 18 0.80 15.52 -18.52
CA LEU A 18 -0.09 14.61 -19.27
C LEU A 18 -1.36 15.33 -19.70
N THR A 19 -1.89 14.96 -20.87
CA THR A 19 -3.24 15.39 -21.23
C THR A 19 -4.26 14.76 -20.27
N VAL A 20 -5.38 15.45 -20.03
CA VAL A 20 -6.46 14.98 -19.15
C VAL A 20 -6.95 13.58 -19.56
N LEU A 21 -7.02 13.31 -20.86
CA LEU A 21 -7.40 12.00 -21.41
C LEU A 21 -6.37 10.90 -21.07
N LYS A 22 -5.07 11.19 -21.22
CA LYS A 22 -3.99 10.25 -20.88
C LYS A 22 -3.97 9.97 -19.39
N PHE A 23 -4.14 10.99 -18.56
CA PHE A 23 -4.19 10.83 -17.11
C PHE A 23 -5.41 9.99 -16.67
N ARG A 24 -6.59 10.25 -17.23
CA ARG A 24 -7.79 9.44 -16.97
C ARG A 24 -7.58 7.97 -17.31
N GLU A 25 -7.00 7.67 -18.48
CA GLU A 25 -6.68 6.29 -18.88
C GLU A 25 -5.70 5.64 -17.91
N LEU A 26 -4.68 6.39 -17.46
CA LEU A 26 -3.69 5.92 -16.50
C LEU A 26 -4.35 5.58 -15.15
N CYS A 27 -5.26 6.42 -14.66
CA CYS A 27 -6.03 6.13 -13.44
C CYS A 27 -6.85 4.85 -13.58
N GLN A 28 -7.55 4.66 -14.71
CA GLN A 28 -8.37 3.47 -14.96
C GLN A 28 -7.52 2.19 -15.00
N ARG A 29 -6.38 2.24 -15.68
CA ARG A 29 -5.41 1.13 -15.71
C ARG A 29 -4.82 0.85 -14.34
N ALA A 30 -4.49 1.89 -13.58
CA ALA A 30 -3.96 1.75 -12.23
C ALA A 30 -4.99 1.10 -11.29
N SER A 31 -6.26 1.50 -11.35
CA SER A 31 -7.35 0.85 -10.62
C SER A 31 -7.46 -0.63 -10.97
N HIS A 32 -7.45 -0.98 -12.25
CA HIS A 32 -7.52 -2.37 -12.71
C HIS A 32 -6.33 -3.19 -12.20
N LEU A 33 -5.11 -2.65 -12.31
CA LEU A 33 -3.90 -3.28 -11.80
C LEU A 33 -3.97 -3.56 -10.30
N MET A 34 -4.48 -2.60 -9.50
CA MET A 34 -4.61 -2.79 -8.05
C MET A 34 -5.64 -3.87 -7.69
N ILE A 35 -6.80 -3.87 -8.37
CA ILE A 35 -7.88 -4.81 -8.09
C ILE A 35 -7.48 -6.22 -8.53
N TYR A 36 -7.13 -6.39 -9.80
CA TYR A 36 -6.97 -7.70 -10.44
C TYR A 36 -5.52 -8.20 -10.51
N GLY A 37 -4.54 -7.39 -10.13
CA GLY A 37 -3.12 -7.78 -10.14
C GLY A 37 -2.47 -7.79 -11.53
N HIS A 38 -3.19 -7.41 -12.57
CA HIS A 38 -2.68 -7.26 -13.92
C HIS A 38 -3.28 -6.02 -14.59
N ASP A 39 -2.54 -5.44 -15.53
CA ASP A 39 -2.96 -4.25 -16.26
C ASP A 39 -4.09 -4.56 -17.25
N LYS A 40 -4.96 -3.58 -17.50
CA LYS A 40 -6.05 -3.72 -18.47
C LYS A 40 -5.45 -3.71 -19.89
N PRO A 41 -5.84 -4.63 -20.78
CA PRO A 41 -5.39 -4.60 -22.16
C PRO A 41 -5.88 -3.32 -22.85
N ILE A 42 -4.95 -2.53 -23.37
CA ILE A 42 -5.24 -1.29 -24.09
C ILE A 42 -5.88 -1.66 -25.43
N LEU A 43 -7.08 -1.16 -25.72
CA LEU A 43 -7.64 -1.22 -27.06
C LEU A 43 -6.76 -0.35 -27.97
N ALA A 44 -6.24 -0.94 -29.04
CA ALA A 44 -5.15 -0.44 -29.90
C ALA A 44 -5.34 0.96 -30.53
N SER A 45 -6.44 1.66 -30.31
CA SER A 45 -6.78 2.95 -30.92
C SER A 45 -6.22 4.19 -30.20
N THR A 46 -5.49 4.05 -29.08
CA THR A 46 -4.83 5.17 -28.37
C THR A 46 -3.28 5.07 -28.39
N SER A 47 -2.74 4.26 -29.30
CA SER A 47 -1.45 3.56 -29.20
C SER A 47 -0.16 4.32 -29.55
N GLU A 48 -0.05 5.62 -29.28
CA GLU A 48 1.27 6.27 -29.33
C GLU A 48 1.62 6.86 -27.97
N GLY A 49 2.23 6.01 -27.14
CA GLY A 49 3.06 6.47 -26.03
C GLY A 49 2.73 5.92 -24.64
N ILE A 50 1.63 5.18 -24.41
CA ILE A 50 1.23 4.69 -23.06
C ILE A 50 1.75 3.28 -22.70
N ASN A 51 2.57 2.67 -23.58
CA ASN A 51 3.09 1.30 -23.43
C ASN A 51 4.56 1.21 -22.96
N SER A 52 5.21 2.33 -22.65
CA SER A 52 6.60 2.35 -22.14
C SER A 52 6.71 1.83 -20.69
N ILE A 53 7.86 1.26 -20.33
CA ILE A 53 8.28 0.87 -18.96
C ILE A 53 8.08 2.02 -17.95
N SER A 54 8.19 3.27 -18.40
CA SER A 54 7.87 4.48 -17.61
C SER A 54 6.43 4.47 -17.07
N HIS A 55 5.48 3.92 -17.83
CA HIS A 55 4.08 3.85 -17.41
C HIS A 55 3.85 2.80 -16.33
N HIS A 56 4.61 1.71 -16.26
CA HIS A 56 4.41 0.73 -15.18
C HIS A 56 4.71 1.35 -13.80
N LYS A 57 5.80 2.10 -13.67
CA LYS A 57 6.10 2.85 -12.43
C LYS A 57 4.99 3.85 -12.10
N ASN A 58 4.51 4.58 -13.10
CA ASN A 58 3.40 5.52 -12.95
C ASN A 58 2.09 4.83 -12.50
N LEU A 59 1.76 3.67 -13.05
CA LEU A 59 0.61 2.87 -12.67
C LEU A 59 0.70 2.40 -11.22
N ILE A 60 1.89 1.95 -10.79
CA ILE A 60 2.13 1.56 -9.39
C ILE A 60 2.01 2.77 -8.47
N LEU A 61 2.52 3.93 -8.88
CA LEU A 61 2.51 5.14 -8.08
C LEU A 61 1.07 5.67 -7.89
N ILE A 62 0.30 5.85 -8.96
CA ILE A 62 -1.13 6.21 -8.86
C ILE A 62 -1.89 5.13 -8.10
N GLY A 63 -1.70 3.87 -8.47
CA GLY A 63 -2.40 2.73 -7.89
C GLY A 63 -2.23 2.65 -6.38
N ARG A 64 -0.99 2.72 -5.89
CA ARG A 64 -0.71 2.59 -4.46
C ARG A 64 -1.02 3.85 -3.68
N TRP A 65 -0.58 5.01 -4.15
CA TRP A 65 -0.60 6.23 -3.34
C TRP A 65 -1.86 7.06 -3.51
N LEU A 66 -2.41 7.12 -4.72
CA LEU A 66 -3.55 7.97 -5.03
C LEU A 66 -4.89 7.22 -5.04
N LEU A 67 -4.87 5.89 -5.07
CA LEU A 67 -6.08 5.07 -5.09
C LEU A 67 -6.16 4.15 -3.87
N LEU A 68 -5.19 3.25 -3.68
CA LEU A 68 -5.26 2.21 -2.67
C LEU A 68 -5.10 2.75 -1.24
N LYS A 69 -4.15 3.67 -1.01
CA LYS A 69 -3.97 4.32 0.29
C LYS A 69 -5.23 5.10 0.73
N PRO A 70 -5.80 6.03 -0.07
CA PRO A 70 -7.05 6.69 0.27
C PRO A 70 -8.21 5.73 0.53
N ALA A 71 -8.34 4.66 -0.28
CA ALA A 71 -9.38 3.64 -0.09
C ALA A 71 -9.25 2.92 1.26
N GLY A 72 -8.02 2.66 1.72
CA GLY A 72 -7.74 2.05 3.01
C GLY A 72 -8.12 2.90 4.21
N TYR A 73 -8.09 4.24 4.07
CA TYR A 73 -8.54 5.19 5.09
C TYR A 73 -10.00 5.64 4.90
N GLU A 74 -10.74 4.98 4.01
CA GLU A 74 -12.13 5.33 3.65
C GLU A 74 -12.32 6.78 3.17
N CYS A 75 -11.26 7.40 2.66
CA CYS A 75 -11.23 8.81 2.25
C CYS A 75 -12.37 9.15 1.27
N PRO A 76 -13.16 10.22 1.51
CA PRO A 76 -14.13 10.75 0.56
C PRO A 76 -13.47 11.20 -0.75
N ALA A 77 -14.16 11.02 -1.87
CA ALA A 77 -13.57 11.34 -3.18
C ALA A 77 -13.38 12.85 -3.38
N GLU A 78 -14.23 13.67 -2.77
CA GLU A 78 -14.13 15.12 -2.71
C GLU A 78 -12.85 15.56 -2.00
N ASP A 79 -12.48 14.88 -0.92
CA ASP A 79 -11.31 15.23 -0.13
C ASP A 79 -10.04 14.74 -0.82
N LEU A 80 -10.08 13.56 -1.45
CA LEU A 80 -9.01 13.10 -2.33
C LEU A 80 -8.73 14.10 -3.45
N GLU A 81 -9.76 14.64 -4.12
CA GLU A 81 -9.59 15.68 -5.16
C GLU A 81 -8.84 16.89 -4.63
N LYS A 82 -9.27 17.43 -3.48
CA LYS A 82 -8.65 18.61 -2.86
C LYS A 82 -7.20 18.32 -2.48
N GLU A 83 -6.95 17.18 -1.84
CA GLU A 83 -5.61 16.79 -1.42
C GLU A 83 -4.67 16.68 -2.62
N VAL A 84 -5.05 15.99 -3.69
CA VAL A 84 -4.14 15.82 -4.84
C VAL A 84 -3.87 17.12 -5.59
N VAL A 85 -4.85 18.04 -5.64
CA VAL A 85 -4.65 19.37 -6.21
C VAL A 85 -3.71 20.20 -5.35
N GLN A 86 -3.81 20.11 -4.01
CA GLN A 86 -2.85 20.73 -3.10
C GLN A 86 -1.44 20.14 -3.24
N LEU A 87 -1.32 18.86 -3.61
CA LEU A 87 -0.04 18.21 -3.92
C LEU A 87 0.55 18.60 -5.28
N GLY A 88 -0.13 19.44 -6.07
CA GLY A 88 0.39 19.99 -7.33
C GLY A 88 -0.17 19.35 -8.60
N LEU A 89 -1.14 18.43 -8.52
CA LEU A 89 -1.86 17.96 -9.70
C LEU A 89 -2.76 19.06 -10.27
N PRO A 90 -2.84 19.21 -11.60
CA PRO A 90 -3.78 20.13 -12.21
C PRO A 90 -5.24 19.83 -11.77
N PRO A 91 -6.10 20.85 -11.58
CA PRO A 91 -7.48 20.64 -11.13
C PRO A 91 -8.31 19.71 -12.02
N GLU A 92 -8.08 19.74 -13.34
CA GLU A 92 -8.74 18.81 -14.26
C GLU A 92 -8.35 17.35 -14.02
N HIS A 93 -7.09 17.10 -13.70
CA HIS A 93 -6.58 15.77 -13.36
C HIS A 93 -7.17 15.29 -12.04
N GLY A 94 -7.24 16.17 -11.04
CA GLY A 94 -7.94 15.91 -9.77
C GLY A 94 -9.38 15.44 -9.98
N ARG A 95 -10.15 16.13 -10.85
CA ARG A 95 -11.52 15.74 -11.22
C ARG A 95 -11.60 14.36 -11.87
N GLN A 96 -10.65 14.00 -12.74
CA GLN A 96 -10.64 12.68 -13.38
C GLN A 96 -10.24 11.57 -12.39
N LEU A 97 -9.30 11.85 -11.49
CA LEU A 97 -8.94 10.93 -10.41
C LEU A 97 -10.15 10.68 -9.51
N LYS A 98 -10.85 11.74 -9.08
CA LYS A 98 -12.08 11.64 -8.29
C LYS A 98 -13.10 10.71 -8.94
N LYS A 99 -13.46 10.97 -10.19
CA LYS A 99 -14.44 10.15 -10.93
C LYS A 99 -14.04 8.68 -10.99
N THR A 100 -12.75 8.42 -11.23
CA THR A 100 -12.22 7.05 -11.30
C THR A 100 -12.25 6.40 -9.93
N TYR A 101 -11.84 7.12 -8.89
CA TYR A 101 -11.85 6.65 -7.52
C TYR A 101 -13.26 6.31 -7.05
N ASP A 102 -14.28 7.15 -7.32
CA ASP A 102 -15.69 6.86 -6.97
C ASP A 102 -16.20 5.54 -7.59
N ILE A 103 -15.85 5.28 -8.85
CA ILE A 103 -16.26 4.06 -9.55
C ILE A 103 -15.67 2.81 -8.88
N TYR A 104 -14.38 2.87 -8.50
CA TYR A 104 -13.63 1.71 -8.02
C TYR A 104 -13.45 1.68 -6.49
N LYS A 105 -14.01 2.65 -5.74
CA LYS A 105 -13.74 2.85 -4.31
C LYS A 105 -14.01 1.59 -3.49
N ASN A 106 -15.15 0.95 -3.73
CA ASN A 106 -15.57 -0.24 -3.00
C ASN A 106 -14.64 -1.43 -3.26
N ASP A 107 -14.27 -1.66 -4.52
CA ASP A 107 -13.37 -2.75 -4.92
C ASP A 107 -11.95 -2.53 -4.39
N LEU A 108 -11.46 -1.29 -4.44
CA LEU A 108 -10.17 -0.91 -3.88
C LEU A 108 -10.15 -1.10 -2.35
N ARG A 109 -11.23 -0.71 -1.67
CA ARG A 109 -11.38 -0.92 -0.21
C ARG A 109 -11.39 -2.40 0.13
N GLU A 110 -12.13 -3.21 -0.62
CA GLU A 110 -12.12 -4.65 -0.46
C GLU A 110 -10.72 -5.24 -0.70
N LYS A 111 -10.01 -4.77 -1.72
CA LYS A 111 -8.63 -5.17 -1.98
C LYS A 111 -7.71 -4.88 -0.78
N VAL A 112 -7.82 -3.69 -0.17
CA VAL A 112 -7.06 -3.34 1.03
C VAL A 112 -7.40 -4.29 2.17
N ARG A 113 -8.69 -4.47 2.48
CA ARG A 113 -9.16 -5.36 3.55
C ARG A 113 -8.65 -6.80 3.38
N ASN A 114 -8.68 -7.32 2.16
CA ASN A 114 -8.20 -8.67 1.82
C ASN A 114 -6.67 -8.76 1.81
N SER A 115 -5.95 -7.63 1.75
CA SER A 115 -4.48 -7.58 1.82
C SER A 115 -3.97 -7.43 3.25
N VAL A 116 -4.72 -6.77 4.14
CA VAL A 116 -4.38 -6.65 5.58
C VAL A 116 -4.42 -8.01 6.28
N HIS A 117 -5.29 -8.93 5.85
CA HIS A 117 -5.33 -10.32 6.35
C HIS A 117 -4.19 -11.21 5.81
N LYS A 118 -3.23 -10.65 5.06
CA LYS A 118 -2.08 -11.36 4.49
C LYS A 118 -0.75 -10.87 5.04
N GLU A 119 -0.70 -10.29 6.23
CA GLU A 119 0.55 -10.43 6.98
C GLU A 119 0.71 -11.93 7.27
N PRO A 120 1.77 -12.58 6.76
CA PRO A 120 2.03 -13.95 7.15
C PRO A 120 2.35 -13.92 8.63
N HIS A 121 1.38 -14.25 9.47
CA HIS A 121 1.63 -14.63 10.84
C HIS A 121 2.52 -15.87 10.77
N ALA A 122 3.84 -15.65 10.80
CA ALA A 122 4.81 -16.72 10.87
C ALA A 122 4.53 -17.45 12.19
N THR A 123 3.99 -18.65 12.10
CA THR A 123 3.71 -19.45 13.29
C THR A 123 4.97 -20.23 13.63
N ILE A 124 5.51 -20.02 14.83
CA ILE A 124 6.65 -20.79 15.31
C ILE A 124 6.15 -22.20 15.62
N LEU A 125 6.64 -23.19 14.88
CA LEU A 125 6.25 -24.59 15.01
C LEU A 125 7.06 -25.33 16.07
N ALA A 126 8.35 -24.99 16.20
CA ALA A 126 9.25 -25.61 17.17
C ALA A 126 10.47 -24.72 17.41
N THR A 127 10.94 -24.67 18.66
CA THR A 127 12.09 -23.88 19.08
C THR A 127 13.11 -24.79 19.78
N SER A 128 14.37 -24.69 19.39
CA SER A 128 15.52 -25.31 20.04
C SER A 128 16.50 -24.23 20.54
N PRO A 129 17.57 -24.60 21.27
CA PRO A 129 18.57 -23.62 21.74
C PRO A 129 19.30 -22.88 20.62
N THR A 130 19.39 -23.46 19.42
CA THR A 130 20.18 -22.94 18.29
C THR A 130 19.37 -22.84 17.00
N SER A 131 18.09 -23.18 17.00
CA SER A 131 17.25 -23.09 15.81
C SER A 131 15.78 -22.90 16.14
N PHE A 132 15.01 -22.40 15.19
CA PHE A 132 13.55 -22.41 15.24
C PHE A 132 12.96 -22.69 13.86
N LYS A 133 11.83 -23.39 13.85
CA LYS A 133 11.04 -23.64 12.65
C LYS A 133 9.87 -22.69 12.64
N MET A 134 9.73 -21.91 11.57
CA MET A 134 8.57 -21.05 11.35
C MET A 134 7.82 -21.44 10.08
N GLN A 135 6.50 -21.41 10.14
CA GLN A 135 5.65 -21.60 8.99
C GLN A 135 5.09 -20.26 8.53
N SER A 136 5.34 -19.91 7.27
CA SER A 136 4.78 -18.73 6.62
C SER A 136 4.00 -19.19 5.38
N GLY A 137 2.67 -19.12 5.47
CA GLY A 137 1.78 -19.70 4.46
C GLY A 137 1.95 -21.22 4.33
N SER A 138 2.23 -21.71 3.12
CA SER A 138 2.49 -23.13 2.84
C SER A 138 3.97 -23.53 2.99
N GLN A 139 4.86 -22.59 3.31
CA GLN A 139 6.30 -22.82 3.38
C GLN A 139 6.78 -22.92 4.84
N ILE A 140 7.66 -23.88 5.09
CA ILE A 140 8.31 -24.10 6.39
C ILE A 140 9.77 -23.69 6.26
N PHE A 141 10.22 -22.78 7.12
CA PHE A 141 11.58 -22.29 7.20
C PHE A 141 12.25 -22.85 8.46
N ASP A 142 13.43 -23.44 8.28
CA ASP A 142 14.30 -23.83 9.39
C ASP A 142 15.40 -22.76 9.52
N VAL A 143 15.37 -22.02 10.62
CA VAL A 143 16.32 -20.94 10.89
C VAL A 143 17.25 -21.42 11.99
N SER A 144 18.53 -21.55 11.67
CA SER A 144 19.58 -21.88 12.62
C SER A 144 20.48 -20.67 12.86
N MET A 145 20.76 -20.38 14.12
CA MET A 145 21.63 -19.27 14.53
C MET A 145 22.61 -19.77 15.62
N SER A 146 23.71 -19.06 15.81
CA SER A 146 24.61 -19.37 16.93
C SER A 146 23.88 -19.17 18.27
N SER A 147 24.29 -19.90 19.30
CA SER A 147 23.68 -19.82 20.63
C SER A 147 23.66 -18.38 21.18
N THR A 148 24.73 -17.62 20.95
CA THR A 148 24.82 -16.20 21.34
C THR A 148 23.81 -15.33 20.59
N MET A 149 23.64 -15.53 19.29
CA MET A 149 22.64 -14.81 18.49
C MET A 149 21.20 -15.17 18.90
N MET A 150 20.92 -16.45 19.18
CA MET A 150 19.59 -16.87 19.67
C MET A 150 19.25 -16.27 21.03
N SER A 151 20.22 -16.18 21.94
CA SER A 151 20.03 -15.56 23.25
C SER A 151 19.69 -14.08 23.12
N GLN A 152 20.44 -13.36 22.28
CA GLN A 152 20.17 -11.94 22.00
C GLN A 152 18.77 -11.74 21.39
N PHE A 153 18.42 -12.55 20.39
CA PHE A 153 17.11 -12.48 19.74
C PHE A 153 15.95 -12.73 20.71
N ARG A 154 16.10 -13.69 21.65
CA ARG A 154 15.09 -13.92 22.70
C ARG A 154 14.95 -12.72 23.63
N ASN A 155 16.07 -12.15 24.08
CA ASN A 155 16.05 -10.95 24.92
C ASN A 155 15.39 -9.76 24.20
N ASP A 156 15.64 -9.59 22.90
CA ASP A 156 15.04 -8.51 22.11
C ASP A 156 13.52 -8.68 21.96
N ILE A 157 13.04 -9.92 21.81
CA ILE A 157 11.61 -10.24 21.80
C ILE A 157 10.99 -9.96 23.17
N GLU A 158 11.60 -10.45 24.25
CA GLU A 158 11.10 -10.27 25.61
C GLU A 158 11.02 -8.79 25.99
N ASN A 159 12.04 -7.99 25.63
CA ASN A 159 12.03 -6.54 25.81
C ASN A 159 10.96 -5.83 24.96
N SER A 160 10.70 -6.32 23.74
CA SER A 160 9.64 -5.75 22.89
C SER A 160 8.24 -6.07 23.46
N LEU A 161 8.06 -7.25 24.03
CA LEU A 161 6.80 -7.67 24.66
C LEU A 161 6.58 -6.97 26.01
N SER A 162 7.62 -6.71 26.80
CA SER A 162 7.50 -5.91 28.03
C SER A 162 7.09 -4.48 27.71
N ASN A 163 7.69 -3.86 26.69
CA ASN A 163 7.33 -2.51 26.25
C ASN A 163 5.86 -2.40 25.77
N LEU A 164 5.30 -3.46 25.18
CA LEU A 164 3.88 -3.52 24.82
C LEU A 164 2.96 -3.67 26.04
N ARG A 165 3.40 -4.40 27.06
CA ARG A 165 2.64 -4.62 28.31
C ARG A 165 2.55 -3.32 29.13
N ASP A 166 3.62 -2.55 29.18
CA ASP A 166 3.64 -1.22 29.81
C ASP A 166 2.71 -0.22 29.09
N PHE A 167 2.48 -0.42 27.79
CA PHE A 167 1.54 0.37 26.99
C PHE A 167 0.07 0.01 27.24
N THR A 168 -0.22 -1.24 27.64
CA THR A 168 -1.58 -1.67 27.99
C THR A 168 -1.98 -1.27 29.42
N ASP A 169 -1.01 -1.12 30.32
CA ASP A 169 -1.25 -0.68 31.71
C ASP A 169 -1.43 0.85 31.85
N THR A 170 -1.29 1.60 30.75
CA THR A 170 -1.50 3.07 30.70
C THR A 170 -2.83 3.49 30.06
N LEU A 171 -3.69 2.54 29.69
CA LEU A 171 -5.07 2.83 29.31
C LEU A 171 -5.91 3.08 30.58
N PRO A 172 -6.63 4.20 30.71
CA PRO A 172 -7.47 4.45 31.87
C PRO A 172 -8.57 3.40 31.92
N SER A 173 -8.63 2.66 33.03
CA SER A 173 -9.76 1.80 33.37
C SER A 173 -11.04 2.63 33.31
N ALA A 174 -11.94 2.28 32.41
CA ALA A 174 -13.29 2.80 32.43
C ALA A 174 -13.96 2.32 33.72
N GLU A 175 -14.04 3.21 34.71
CA GLU A 175 -14.89 3.00 35.89
C GLU A 175 -16.36 3.02 35.45
N ASN A 176 -17.11 2.02 35.93
CA ASN A 176 -18.55 1.81 35.70
C ASN A 176 -19.41 2.99 36.18
#